data_AF-A0AAP5YDV4-F1
#
_entry.id   AF-A0AAP5YDV4-F1
#
_cell.length_a   1.000
_cell.length_b   1.000
_cell.length_c   1.000
_cell.angle_alpha   90.00
_cell.angle_beta   90.00
_cell.angle_gamma   90.00
#
_symmetry.space_group_name_H-M   'P 1'
#
loop_
_entity.id
_entity.type
_entity.pdbx_description
1 polymer ?
#
loop_
_entity_poly.entity_id
_entity_poly.type
_entity_poly.pdbx_seq_one_letter_code
_entity_poly.pdbx_strand_id
1 'polypeptide(L)' 'MTTNKHPSLLGECLAEFIGTGLLIFFGVGCVAALVLTGASFGQWEISIVWGLGVSIAIYCTAGVSGA' A
#
# COMPACT_ATOMS: atom_id res chain seq x y z
N MET A 1 17.07 21.46 20.11
CA MET A 1 16.80 21.96 18.75
C MET A 1 16.40 20.76 17.90
N THR A 2 15.10 20.54 17.70
CA THR A 2 14.61 19.57 16.71
C THR A 2 14.81 20.20 15.33
N THR A 3 15.77 19.70 14.57
CA THR A 3 15.96 20.13 13.18
C THR A 3 14.78 19.61 12.37
N ASN A 4 13.83 20.47 12.03
CA ASN A 4 12.80 20.17 11.03
C ASN A 4 13.50 19.99 9.67
N LYS A 5 13.94 18.76 9.36
CA LYS A 5 14.28 18.40 7.99
C LYS A 5 12.96 18.22 7.27
N HIS A 6 12.59 19.19 6.44
CA HIS A 6 11.54 18.98 5.45
C HIS A 6 11.96 17.76 4.60
N PRO A 7 11.09 16.74 4.43
CA PRO A 7 11.38 15.65 3.53
C PRO A 7 11.67 16.23 2.14
N SER A 8 12.65 15.64 1.45
CA SER A 8 12.95 16.09 0.09
C SER A 8 11.80 15.65 -0.83
N LEU A 9 11.48 16.46 -1.84
CA LEU A 9 10.44 16.13 -2.82
C LEU A 9 10.66 14.74 -3.45
N LEU A 10 11.92 14.36 -3.68
CA LEU A 10 12.27 13.02 -4.17
C LEU A 10 11.89 11.94 -3.14
N GLY A 11 12.14 12.18 -1.85
CA GLY A 11 11.74 11.28 -0.77
C GLY A 11 10.22 11.12 -0.68
N GLU A 12 9.46 12.20 -0.83
CA GLU A 12 8.00 12.15 -0.90
C GLU A 12 7.53 11.35 -2.13
N CYS A 13 8.04 11.64 -3.34
CA CYS A 13 7.67 10.89 -4.55
C CYS A 13 8.02 9.40 -4.45
N LEU A 14 9.15 9.05 -3.82
CA LEU A 14 9.53 7.66 -3.61
C LEU A 14 8.60 6.97 -2.60
N ALA A 15 8.21 7.67 -1.53
CA ALA A 15 7.24 7.16 -0.57
C ALA A 15 5.90 6.88 -1.25
N GLU A 16 5.35 7.83 -2.01
CA GLU A 16 4.12 7.64 -2.81
C GLU A 16 4.20 6.46 -3.78
N PHE A 17 5.33 6.32 -4.48
CA PHE A 17 5.56 5.20 -5.40
C PHE A 17 5.53 3.86 -4.67
N ILE A 18 6.19 3.77 -3.51
CA ILE A 18 6.22 2.54 -2.70
C ILE A 18 4.83 2.26 -2.10
N GLY A 19 4.15 3.27 -1.55
CA GLY A 19 2.81 3.12 -0.97
C GLY A 19 1.80 2.64 -1.99
N THR A 20 1.75 3.28 -3.16
CA THR A 20 0.89 2.87 -4.28
C THR A 20 1.27 1.48 -4.80
N GLY A 21 2.56 1.19 -4.89
CA GLY A 21 3.07 -0.12 -5.27
C GLY A 21 2.61 -1.24 -4.33
N LEU A 22 2.67 -1.01 -3.01
CA LEU A 22 2.20 -1.95 -1.99
C LEU A 22 0.69 -2.16 -2.06
N LEU A 23 -0.09 -1.08 -2.22
CA LEU A 23 -1.54 -1.15 -2.38
C LEU A 23 -1.92 -2.04 -3.57
N ILE A 24 -1.32 -1.80 -4.73
CA ILE A 24 -1.59 -2.56 -5.95
C ILE A 24 -1.07 -3.99 -5.84
N PHE A 25 0.09 -4.20 -5.23
CA PHE A 25 0.66 -5.54 -5.04
C PHE A 25 -0.28 -6.45 -4.24
N PHE A 26 -0.80 -5.99 -3.10
CA PHE A 26 -1.74 -6.78 -2.31
C PHE A 26 -3.13 -6.87 -2.95
N GLY A 27 -3.66 -5.73 -3.43
CA GLY A 27 -5.01 -5.65 -3.97
C GLY A 27 -5.18 -6.42 -5.29
N VAL A 28 -4.27 -6.22 -6.24
CA VAL A 28 -4.29 -6.97 -7.51
C VAL A 28 -3.76 -8.38 -7.32
N GLY A 29 -2.82 -8.61 -6.39
CA GLY A 29 -2.30 -9.93 -6.07
C GLY A 29 -3.39 -10.90 -5.58
N CYS A 30 -4.31 -10.46 -4.72
CA CYS A 30 -5.41 -11.33 -4.26
C CYS A 30 -6.44 -11.63 -5.37
N VAL A 31 -6.70 -10.67 -6.25
CA VAL A 31 -7.54 -10.88 -7.45
C VAL A 31 -6.85 -11.82 -8.43
N ALA A 32 -5.53 -11.69 -8.61
CA ALA A 32 -4.76 -12.60 -9.45
C ALA A 32 -4.77 -14.02 -8.88
N ALA A 33 -4.66 -14.20 -7.55
CA ALA A 33 -4.81 -15.50 -6.92
C ALA A 33 -6.20 -16.11 -7.16
N LEU A 34 -7.27 -15.32 -7.04
CA LEU A 34 -8.63 -15.77 -7.37
C LEU A 34 -8.73 -16.27 -8.82
N VAL A 35 -8.25 -15.47 -9.77
CA VAL A 35 -8.47 -15.72 -11.21
C VAL A 35 -7.50 -16.76 -11.80
N LEU A 36 -6.22 -16.74 -11.39
CA LEU A 36 -5.18 -17.57 -12.02
C LEU A 36 -4.97 -18.91 -11.29
N THR A 37 -5.18 -18.97 -9.97
CA THR A 37 -4.94 -20.22 -9.20
C THR A 37 -6.22 -20.92 -8.78
N GLY A 38 -7.38 -20.30 -9.00
CA GLY A 38 -8.68 -20.83 -8.59
C GLY A 38 -8.90 -20.77 -7.07
N ALA A 39 -8.16 -19.92 -6.35
CA ALA A 39 -8.37 -19.70 -4.93
C ALA A 39 -9.81 -19.18 -4.70
N SER A 40 -10.59 -19.83 -3.83
CA SER A 40 -11.93 -19.35 -3.50
C SER A 40 -11.86 -18.22 -2.50
N PHE A 41 -12.03 -16.99 -2.99
CA PHE A 41 -12.26 -15.80 -2.19
C PHE A 41 -13.67 -15.26 -2.46
N GLY A 42 -14.38 -14.91 -1.40
CA GLY A 42 -15.61 -14.14 -1.51
C GLY A 42 -15.32 -12.64 -1.55
N GLN A 43 -16.39 -11.85 -1.69
CA GLN A 43 -16.29 -10.39 -1.72
C GLN A 43 -15.71 -9.83 -0.41
N TRP A 44 -16.06 -10.43 0.73
CA TRP A 44 -15.57 -10.01 2.04
C TRP A 44 -14.06 -10.17 2.18
N GLU A 45 -13.53 -11.34 1.79
CA GLU A 45 -12.10 -11.64 1.90
C GLU A 45 -11.28 -10.71 1.01
N ILE A 46 -11.74 -10.44 -0.21
CA ILE A 46 -11.08 -9.49 -1.13
C ILE A 46 -11.08 -8.08 -0.52
N SER A 47 -12.24 -7.63 0.01
CA SER A 47 -12.35 -6.31 0.63
C SER A 47 -11.43 -6.15 1.85
N ILE A 48 -11.29 -7.17 2.69
CA ILE A 48 -10.40 -7.09 3.86
C ILE A 48 -8.92 -7.06 3.45
N VAL A 49 -8.53 -7.81 2.43
CA VAL A 49 -7.14 -7.80 1.91
C VAL A 49 -6.80 -6.42 1.33
N TRP A 50 -7.72 -5.80 0.60
CA TRP A 50 -7.56 -4.43 0.13
C TRP A 50 -7.41 -3.44 1.29
N GLY A 51 -8.26 -3.52 2.31
CA GLY A 51 -8.20 -2.64 3.48
C GLY A 51 -6.90 -2.79 4.28
N LEU A 52 -6.42 -4.02 4.45
CA LEU A 52 -5.13 -4.30 5.09
C LEU A 52 -3.96 -3.81 4.23
N GLY A 53 -4.02 -4.00 2.91
CA GLY A 53 -3.01 -3.48 1.97
C GLY A 53 -2.88 -1.96 2.04
N VAL A 54 -3.99 -1.23 2.05
CA VAL A 54 -4.02 0.24 2.26
C VAL A 54 -3.40 0.60 3.60
N SER A 55 -3.78 -0.08 4.68
CA SER A 55 -3.29 0.23 6.02
C SER A 55 -1.77 0.07 6.12
N ILE A 56 -1.22 -1.02 5.53
CA ILE A 56 0.22 -1.26 5.48
C ILE A 56 0.92 -0.17 4.66
N ALA A 57 0.38 0.19 3.50
CA ALA A 57 0.92 1.27 2.66
C ALA A 57 1.03 2.58 3.46
N ILE A 58 -0.04 2.99 4.14
CA ILE A 58 -0.07 4.20 4.97
C ILE A 58 0.98 4.12 6.09
N TYR A 59 1.06 3.02 6.84
CA TYR A 59 2.07 2.90 7.90
C TYR A 59 3.50 2.97 7.39
N CYS A 60 3.75 2.57 6.14
CA CYS A 60 5.06 2.64 5.51
C CYS A 60 5.42 4.05 5.01
N THR A 61 4.45 4.87 4.60
CA THR A 61 4.71 6.14 3.88
C THR A 61 4.30 7.39 4.66
N ALA A 62 3.42 7.28 5.66
CA ALA A 62 2.86 8.42 6.38
C ALA A 62 3.91 9.31 7.08
N GLY A 63 5.04 8.74 7.51
CA GLY A 63 6.12 9.49 8.13
C GLY A 63 6.96 10.33 7.14
N VAL A 64 6.81 10.12 5.83
CA VAL A 64 7.60 10.78 4.78
C VAL A 64 6.73 11.67 3.90
N SER A 65 5.69 11.12 3.25
CA SER A 65 4.81 11.86 2.34
C SER A 65 3.41 12.14 2.91
N GLY A 66 3.06 11.50 4.02
CA GLY A 66 1.74 11.62 4.65
C GLY A 66 0.78 10.48 4.32
N ALA A 67 0.92 9.84 3.16
CA ALA A 67 0.43 8.51 2.78
C ALA A 67 0.67 8.27 1.29
#